data_AF-T1CEP3-F1
#
_entry.id   AF-T1CEP3-F1
#
_cell.length_a   1.000
_cell.length_b   1.000
_cell.length_c   1.000
_cell.angle_alpha   90.00
_cell.angle_beta   90.00
_cell.angle_gamma   90.00
#
_symmetry.space_group_name_H-M   'P 1'
#
loop_
_entity.id
_entity.type
_entity.pdbx_description
1 polymer ?
#
loop_
_entity_poly.entity_id
_entity_poly.type
_entity_poly.pdbx_seq_one_letter_code
_entity_poly.pdbx_strand_id
1 'polypeptide(L)'
;PLLAGALLTLVLAITGGAFALGLSFGRGTDTALARSRHWMNILVAQREQLDGIRARMQARARALAIQVGGLQADMLRLDALGQRLTAMAGLSPRTFDFRRTPALGGPDTDAPGAQPGMPSIAMLLGRLQDRINLRRSQLAALENVILS
;
A
#
# COMPACT_ATOMS: atom_id res chain seq x y z
N PRO A 1 -13.29 40.46 -66.77
CA PRO A 1 -12.86 40.95 -65.44
C PRO A 1 -13.58 40.28 -64.25
N LEU A 2 -14.91 40.08 -64.31
CA LEU A 2 -15.69 39.52 -63.19
C LEU A 2 -15.42 38.02 -62.92
N LEU A 3 -15.25 37.21 -63.96
CA LEU A 3 -14.96 35.77 -63.82
C LEU A 3 -13.60 35.48 -63.16
N ALA A 4 -12.59 36.31 -63.45
CA ALA A 4 -11.26 36.17 -62.84
C ALA A 4 -11.28 36.47 -61.33
N GLY A 5 -12.09 37.45 -60.90
CA GLY A 5 -12.29 37.75 -59.48
C GLY A 5 -12.98 36.60 -58.73
N ALA A 6 -14.01 36.00 -59.33
CA ALA A 6 -14.76 34.90 -58.73
C ALA A 6 -13.90 33.64 -58.50
N LEU A 7 -13.01 33.32 -59.45
CA LEU A 7 -12.07 32.21 -59.32
C LEU A 7 -11.07 32.46 -58.17
N LEU A 8 -10.57 33.68 -58.04
CA LEU A 8 -9.58 34.04 -57.02
C LEU A 8 -10.19 33.96 -55.61
N THR A 9 -11.44 34.41 -55.44
CA THR A 9 -12.17 34.28 -54.16
C THR A 9 -12.44 32.82 -53.80
N LEU A 10 -12.73 31.96 -54.78
CA LEU A 10 -12.98 30.54 -54.56
C LEU A 10 -11.71 29.83 -54.06
N VAL A 11 -10.57 30.09 -54.70
CA VAL A 11 -9.27 29.52 -54.30
C VAL A 11 -8.90 29.96 -52.89
N LEU A 12 -9.06 31.25 -52.57
CA LEU A 12 -8.74 31.77 -51.24
C LEU A 12 -9.63 31.14 -50.14
N ALA A 13 -10.92 30.93 -50.43
CA ALA A 13 -11.85 30.30 -49.50
C ALA A 13 -11.48 28.83 -49.24
N ILE A 14 -11.08 28.08 -50.28
CA ILE A 14 -10.66 26.68 -50.15
C ILE A 14 -9.34 26.59 -49.35
N THR A 15 -8.34 27.41 -49.68
CA THR A 15 -7.06 27.41 -48.96
C THR A 15 -7.22 27.87 -47.50
N GLY A 16 -8.01 28.91 -47.26
CA GLY A 16 -8.32 29.39 -45.91
C GLY A 16 -9.07 28.35 -45.08
N GLY A 17 -10.04 27.65 -45.68
CA GLY A 17 -10.77 26.56 -45.04
C GLY A 17 -9.87 25.37 -44.69
N ALA A 18 -9.00 24.95 -45.63
CA ALA A 18 -8.04 23.87 -45.39
C ALA A 18 -7.03 24.23 -44.29
N PHE A 19 -6.53 25.46 -44.28
CA PHE A 19 -5.62 25.95 -43.25
C PHE A 19 -6.29 26.03 -41.86
N ALA A 20 -7.53 26.52 -41.81
CA ALA A 20 -8.31 26.58 -40.57
C ALA A 20 -8.59 25.18 -39.98
N LEU A 21 -8.91 24.21 -40.84
CA LEU A 21 -9.10 22.80 -40.46
C LEU A 21 -7.80 22.14 -40.00
N GLY A 22 -6.66 22.46 -40.63
CA GLY A 22 -5.35 21.98 -40.18
C GLY A 22 -5.00 22.45 -38.76
N LEU A 23 -5.26 23.72 -38.46
CA LEU A 23 -5.01 24.30 -37.14
C LEU A 23 -5.97 23.77 -36.05
N SER A 24 -7.20 23.37 -36.39
CA SER A 24 -8.13 22.80 -35.41
C SER A 24 -7.73 21.37 -35.01
N PHE A 25 -7.29 20.55 -35.97
CA PHE A 25 -6.79 19.19 -35.70
C PHE A 25 -5.47 19.18 -34.90
N GLY A 26 -4.53 20.09 -35.18
CA GLY A 26 -3.24 20.16 -34.47
C GLY A 26 -3.33 20.47 -32.97
N ARG A 27 -4.35 21.21 -32.53
CA ARG A 27 -4.56 21.50 -31.09
C ARG A 27 -5.06 20.29 -30.29
N GLY A 28 -5.70 19.32 -30.95
CA GLY A 28 -6.20 18.11 -30.30
C GLY A 28 -5.07 17.17 -29.86
N THR A 29 -4.02 17.03 -30.67
CA THR A 29 -2.88 16.15 -30.40
C THR A 29 -2.01 16.66 -29.25
N ASP A 30 -1.79 17.97 -29.13
CA ASP A 30 -1.00 18.55 -28.04
C ASP A 30 -1.68 18.37 -26.67
N THR A 31 -3.01 18.50 -26.62
CA THR A 31 -3.76 18.28 -25.36
C THR A 31 -3.81 16.82 -24.94
N ALA A 32 -3.83 15.88 -25.90
CA ALA A 32 -3.75 14.45 -25.61
C ALA A 32 -2.37 14.04 -25.05
N LEU A 33 -1.29 14.53 -25.66
CA LEU A 33 0.08 14.31 -25.18
C LEU A 33 0.31 14.94 -23.80
N ALA A 34 -0.19 16.15 -23.56
CA ALA A 34 -0.10 16.81 -22.26
C ALA A 34 -0.85 16.04 -21.17
N ARG A 35 -2.04 15.50 -21.48
CA ARG A 35 -2.85 14.69 -20.56
C ARG A 35 -2.15 13.38 -20.20
N SER A 36 -1.57 12.68 -21.18
CA SER A 36 -0.80 11.45 -20.94
C SER A 36 0.41 11.69 -20.03
N ARG A 37 1.18 12.76 -20.26
CA ARG A 37 2.31 13.14 -19.39
C ARG A 37 1.87 13.45 -17.96
N HIS A 38 0.73 14.11 -17.78
CA HIS A 38 0.18 14.40 -16.46
C HIS A 38 -0.15 13.13 -15.67
N TRP A 39 -0.80 12.14 -16.30
CA TRP A 39 -1.10 10.85 -15.67
C TRP A 39 0.16 10.05 -15.34
N MET A 40 1.17 10.07 -16.22
CA MET A 40 2.47 9.45 -15.94
C MET A 40 3.14 10.05 -14.70
N ASN A 41 3.14 11.37 -14.57
CA ASN A 41 3.71 12.06 -13.41
C ASN A 41 2.97 11.71 -12.11
N ILE A 42 1.63 11.58 -12.15
CA ILE A 42 0.84 11.14 -11.00
C ILE A 42 1.22 9.71 -10.58
N LEU A 43 1.38 8.79 -11.53
CA LEU A 43 1.75 7.40 -11.24
C LEU A 43 3.15 7.30 -10.61
N VAL A 44 4.11 8.09 -11.09
CA VAL A 44 5.46 8.18 -10.50
C VAL A 44 5.37 8.69 -9.06
N ALA A 45 4.66 9.81 -8.83
CA ALA A 45 4.50 10.39 -7.49
C ALA A 45 3.80 9.42 -6.51
N GLN A 46 2.79 8.67 -6.97
CA GLN A 46 2.13 7.66 -6.13
C GLN A 46 3.06 6.51 -5.77
N ARG A 47 3.95 6.10 -6.69
CA ARG A 47 4.90 5.03 -6.44
C ARG A 47 5.93 5.43 -5.38
N GLU A 48 6.45 6.65 -5.46
CA GLU A 48 7.34 7.20 -4.43
C GLU A 48 6.67 7.29 -3.06
N GLN A 49 5.40 7.70 -3.01
CA GLN A 49 4.64 7.72 -1.75
C GLN A 49 4.48 6.32 -1.15
N LEU A 50 4.15 5.31 -1.98
CA LEU A 50 4.02 3.92 -1.55
C LEU A 50 5.35 3.37 -1.01
N ASP A 51 6.45 3.64 -1.68
CA ASP A 51 7.78 3.19 -1.24
C ASP A 51 8.18 3.89 0.07
N GLY A 52 7.87 5.18 0.23
CA GLY A 52 8.05 5.90 1.49
C GLY A 52 7.19 5.37 2.65
N ILE A 53 5.98 4.88 2.38
CA ILE A 53 5.14 4.23 3.39
C ILE A 53 5.71 2.85 3.76
N ARG A 54 6.13 2.06 2.78
CA ARG A 54 6.75 0.74 2.99
C ARG A 54 8.02 0.86 3.84
N ALA A 55 8.90 1.81 3.51
CA ALA A 55 10.13 2.06 4.28
C ALA A 55 9.82 2.42 5.73
N ARG A 56 8.83 3.29 5.98
CA ARG A 56 8.39 3.65 7.34
C ARG A 56 7.83 2.46 8.12
N MET A 57 7.05 1.59 7.47
CA MET A 57 6.54 0.37 8.11
C MET A 57 7.66 -0.61 8.47
N GLN A 58 8.62 -0.79 7.57
CA GLN A 58 9.78 -1.65 7.83
C GLN A 58 10.63 -1.12 9.00
N ALA A 59 10.87 0.20 9.06
CA ALA A 59 11.59 0.82 10.17
C ALA A 59 10.87 0.60 11.51
N ARG A 60 9.54 0.76 11.55
CA ARG A 60 8.73 0.49 12.75
C ARG A 60 8.76 -0.97 13.16
N ALA A 61 8.65 -1.90 12.21
CA ALA A 61 8.74 -3.33 12.49
C ALA A 61 10.10 -3.72 13.09
N ARG A 62 11.21 -3.15 12.57
CA ARG A 62 12.54 -3.35 13.15
C ARG A 62 12.63 -2.83 14.59
N ALA A 63 12.09 -1.65 14.86
CA ALA A 63 12.06 -1.09 16.21
C ALA A 63 11.28 -1.99 17.20
N LEU A 64 10.12 -2.49 16.79
CA LEU A 64 9.34 -3.44 17.58
C LEU A 64 10.10 -4.75 17.85
N ALA A 65 10.80 -5.28 16.84
CA ALA A 65 11.61 -6.48 17.00
C ALA A 65 12.73 -6.29 18.04
N ILE A 66 13.41 -5.14 18.02
CA ILE A 66 14.42 -4.79 19.03
C ILE A 66 13.78 -4.72 20.42
N GLN A 67 12.63 -4.06 20.55
CA GLN A 67 11.94 -3.92 21.84
C GLN A 67 11.50 -5.28 22.40
N VAL A 68 10.93 -6.16 21.56
CA VAL A 68 10.54 -7.52 21.97
C VAL A 68 11.76 -8.36 22.35
N GLY A 69 12.86 -8.26 21.59
CA GLY A 69 14.12 -8.92 21.94
C GLY A 69 14.67 -8.46 23.30
N GLY A 70 14.58 -7.16 23.60
CA GLY A 70 14.93 -6.61 24.91
C GLY A 70 14.09 -7.18 26.05
N LEU A 71 12.76 -7.21 25.87
CA LEU A 71 11.84 -7.80 26.86
C LEU A 71 12.14 -9.28 27.12
N GLN A 72 12.48 -10.04 26.07
CA GLN A 72 12.84 -11.44 26.22
C GLN A 72 14.15 -11.62 27.01
N ALA A 73 15.14 -10.76 26.77
CA ALA A 73 16.39 -10.78 27.55
C ALA A 73 16.15 -10.42 29.03
N ASP A 74 15.30 -9.43 29.30
CA ASP A 74 14.92 -9.05 30.67
C ASP A 74 14.17 -10.20 31.38
N MET A 75 13.28 -10.91 30.67
CA MET A 75 12.60 -12.10 31.20
C MET A 75 13.62 -13.17 31.60
N LEU A 76 14.58 -13.51 30.72
CA LEU A 76 15.63 -14.49 31.04
C LEU A 76 16.42 -14.10 32.29
N ARG A 77 16.72 -12.80 32.46
CA ARG A 77 17.42 -12.32 33.66
C ARG A 77 16.55 -12.43 34.91
N LEU A 78 15.25 -12.13 34.80
CA LEU A 78 14.29 -12.28 35.89
C LEU A 78 14.16 -13.75 36.31
N ASP A 79 14.08 -14.67 35.34
CA ASP A 79 14.01 -16.11 35.59
C ASP A 79 15.25 -16.62 36.33
N ALA A 80 16.44 -16.15 35.92
CA ALA A 80 17.70 -16.49 36.60
C ALA A 80 17.76 -15.96 38.04
N LEU A 81 17.27 -14.74 38.28
CA LEU A 81 17.14 -14.18 39.63
C LEU A 81 16.13 -14.97 40.47
N GLY A 82 14.99 -15.33 39.88
CA GLY A 82 13.97 -16.16 40.52
C GLY A 82 14.54 -17.51 40.97
N GLN A 83 15.29 -18.19 40.10
CA GLN A 83 15.95 -19.45 40.43
C GLN A 83 16.95 -19.31 41.59
N ARG A 84 17.79 -18.26 41.58
CA ARG A 84 18.74 -18.01 42.66
C ARG A 84 18.03 -17.73 43.98
N LEU A 85 16.94 -16.97 43.96
CA LEU A 85 16.15 -16.66 45.15
C LEU A 85 15.47 -17.91 45.73
N THR A 86 14.85 -18.75 44.88
CA THR A 86 14.24 -20.03 45.28
C THR A 86 15.27 -20.97 45.92
N ALA A 87 16.48 -21.04 45.36
CA ALA A 87 17.58 -21.84 45.90
C ALA A 87 18.05 -21.33 47.28
N MET A 88 18.16 -20.01 47.48
CA MET A 88 18.53 -19.44 48.78
C MET A 88 17.45 -19.61 49.85
N ALA A 89 16.17 -19.62 49.45
CA ALA A 89 15.03 -19.78 50.37
C ALA A 89 14.74 -21.25 50.74
N GLY A 90 15.47 -22.22 50.18
CA GLY A 90 15.23 -23.66 50.41
C GLY A 90 13.88 -24.15 49.87
N LEU A 91 13.26 -23.41 48.95
CA LEU A 91 11.98 -23.76 48.35
C LEU A 91 12.20 -24.81 47.25
N SER A 92 11.38 -25.85 47.23
CA SER A 92 11.48 -26.91 46.21
C SER A 92 11.19 -26.36 44.81
N PRO A 93 12.00 -26.69 43.78
CA PRO A 93 11.76 -26.28 42.37
C PRO A 93 10.40 -26.71 41.83
N ARG A 94 9.76 -27.70 42.47
CA ARG A 94 8.44 -28.21 42.10
C ARG A 94 7.30 -27.24 42.41
N THR A 95 7.50 -26.30 43.34
CA THR A 95 6.49 -25.34 43.80
C THR A 95 6.65 -23.95 43.15
N PHE A 96 7.88 -23.56 42.81
CA PHE A 96 8.21 -22.32 42.09
C PHE A 96 9.18 -22.63 40.95
N ASP A 97 8.63 -22.88 39.76
CA ASP A 97 9.39 -23.14 38.54
C ASP A 97 9.22 -21.97 37.56
N PHE A 98 10.23 -21.10 37.48
CA PHE A 98 10.26 -19.97 36.54
C PHE A 98 10.47 -20.41 35.08
N ARG A 99 10.79 -21.68 34.81
CA ARG A 99 10.88 -22.21 33.43
C ARG A 99 9.53 -22.65 32.87
N ARG A 100 8.50 -22.77 33.72
CA ARG A 100 7.15 -23.06 33.26
C ARG A 100 6.52 -21.80 32.69
N THR A 101 5.87 -21.93 31.54
CA THR A 101 5.03 -20.88 30.98
C THR A 101 4.07 -20.40 32.07
N PRO A 102 3.98 -19.09 32.36
CA PRO A 102 3.13 -18.58 33.43
C PRO A 102 1.70 -19.09 33.29
N ALA A 103 1.06 -19.44 34.41
CA ALA A 103 -0.35 -19.77 34.38
C ALA A 103 -1.12 -18.52 33.89
N LEU A 104 -1.75 -18.64 32.72
CA LEU A 104 -2.73 -17.69 32.22
C LEU A 104 -3.95 -17.82 33.15
N GLY A 105 -3.95 -17.10 34.27
CA GLY A 105 -4.96 -17.24 35.30
C GLY A 105 -6.38 -17.14 34.72
N GLY A 106 -7.21 -18.13 35.07
CA GLY A 106 -8.63 -18.18 34.75
C GLY A 106 -9.23 -19.43 35.40
N PRO A 107 -10.45 -19.37 35.96
CA PRO A 107 -11.11 -20.57 36.46
C PRO A 107 -11.18 -21.61 35.33
N ASP A 108 -10.69 -22.81 35.63
CA ASP A 108 -10.82 -23.98 34.79
C ASP A 108 -12.32 -24.27 34.68
N THR A 109 -12.90 -23.95 33.54
CA THR A 109 -14.23 -24.43 33.18
C THR A 109 -14.14 -25.04 31.81
N ASP A 110 -14.41 -26.34 31.77
CA ASP A 110 -14.99 -27.00 30.62
C ASP A 110 -16.08 -26.09 30.02
N ALA A 111 -15.76 -25.35 28.96
CA ALA A 111 -16.70 -24.48 28.28
C ALA A 111 -16.38 -24.48 26.77
N PRO A 112 -17.35 -24.84 25.91
CA PRO A 112 -17.20 -24.76 24.46
C PRO A 112 -17.11 -23.29 24.07
N GLY A 113 -15.89 -22.81 23.86
CA GLY A 113 -15.64 -21.37 23.73
C GLY A 113 -14.29 -21.01 23.12
N ALA A 114 -13.83 -21.77 22.12
CA ALA A 114 -12.86 -21.22 21.18
C ALA A 114 -13.53 -20.00 20.52
N GLN A 115 -13.18 -18.78 20.91
CA GLN A 115 -13.62 -17.59 20.19
C GLN A 115 -12.99 -17.62 18.79
N PRO A 116 -13.78 -17.85 17.72
CA PRO A 116 -13.26 -17.76 16.37
C PRO A 116 -13.39 -16.29 15.96
N GLY A 117 -12.28 -15.66 15.56
CA GLY A 117 -12.42 -14.63 14.53
C GLY A 117 -12.07 -13.19 14.90
N MET A 118 -10.96 -12.96 15.59
CA MET A 118 -10.21 -11.72 15.32
C MET A 118 -9.27 -12.00 14.14
N PRO A 119 -9.57 -11.55 12.90
CA PRO A 119 -8.65 -11.73 11.78
C PRO A 119 -7.34 -11.03 12.10
N SER A 120 -6.21 -11.73 11.90
CA SER A 120 -4.91 -11.11 12.17
C SER A 120 -4.75 -9.87 11.31
N ILE A 121 -4.07 -8.86 11.84
CA ILE A 121 -3.75 -7.61 11.12
C ILE A 121 -3.06 -7.93 9.79
N ALA A 122 -2.24 -8.98 9.74
CA ALA A 122 -1.62 -9.46 8.50
C ALA A 122 -2.65 -9.93 7.45
N MET A 123 -3.72 -10.60 7.89
CA MET A 123 -4.79 -11.06 7.00
C MET A 123 -5.64 -9.89 6.48
N LEU A 124 -5.91 -8.89 7.33
CA LEU A 124 -6.57 -7.64 6.92
C LEU A 124 -5.72 -6.85 5.91
N LEU A 125 -4.40 -6.79 6.13
CA LEU A 125 -3.47 -6.12 5.24
C LEU A 125 -3.34 -6.84 3.89
N GLY A 126 -3.33 -8.19 3.89
CA GLY A 126 -3.37 -9.00 2.68
C GLY A 126 -4.64 -8.75 1.85
N ARG A 127 -5.82 -8.76 2.48
CA ARG A 127 -7.09 -8.45 1.79
C ARG A 127 -7.13 -7.04 1.22
N LEU A 128 -6.51 -6.07 1.89
CA LEU A 128 -6.41 -4.71 1.37
C LEU A 128 -5.50 -4.64 0.14
N GLN A 129 -4.37 -5.37 0.16
CA GLN A 129 -3.44 -5.46 -0.97
C GLN A 129 -4.12 -6.08 -2.20
N ASP A 130 -4.90 -7.14 -2.01
CA ASP A 130 -5.63 -7.78 -3.11
C ASP A 130 -6.67 -6.85 -3.74
N ARG A 131 -7.42 -6.09 -2.93
CA ARG A 131 -8.37 -5.08 -3.44
C ARG A 131 -7.67 -3.97 -4.23
N ILE A 132 -6.50 -3.53 -3.79
CA ILE A 132 -5.73 -2.51 -4.50
C ILE A 132 -5.25 -3.05 -5.85
N ASN A 133 -4.74 -4.28 -5.89
CA ASN A 133 -4.28 -4.91 -7.12
C ASN A 133 -5.43 -5.07 -8.13
N LEU A 134 -6.60 -5.53 -7.68
CA LEU A 134 -7.78 -5.67 -8.52
C LEU A 134 -8.22 -4.34 -9.15
N ARG A 135 -8.25 -3.25 -8.35
CA ARG A 135 -8.60 -1.92 -8.87
C ARG A 135 -7.58 -1.38 -9.88
N ARG A 136 -6.30 -1.67 -9.68
CA ARG A 136 -5.25 -1.31 -10.66
C ARG A 136 -5.47 -2.01 -11.99
N SER A 137 -5.77 -3.32 -11.97
CA SER A 137 -6.07 -4.07 -13.19
C SER A 137 -7.33 -3.55 -13.89
N GLN A 138 -8.37 -3.18 -13.13
CA GLN A 138 -9.60 -2.60 -13.68
C GLN A 138 -9.37 -1.23 -14.29
N LEU A 139 -8.56 -0.37 -13.66
CA LEU A 139 -8.20 0.94 -14.21
C LEU A 139 -7.33 0.81 -15.47
N ALA A 140 -6.39 -0.14 -15.49
CA ALA A 140 -5.58 -0.41 -16.68
C ALA A 140 -6.42 -0.93 -17.85
N ALA A 141 -7.42 -1.79 -17.58
CA ALA A 141 -8.35 -2.26 -18.59
C ALA A 141 -9.26 -1.11 -19.10
N LEU A 142 -9.74 -0.24 -18.20
CA LEU A 142 -10.55 0.93 -18.56
C LEU A 142 -9.75 1.92 -19.40
N GLU A 143 -8.48 2.15 -19.05
CA GLU A 143 -7.54 2.97 -19.82
C GLU A 143 -7.37 2.40 -21.23
N ASN A 144 -7.17 1.08 -21.36
CA ASN A 144 -7.02 0.43 -22.66
C ASN A 144 -8.28 0.53 -23.54
N VAL A 145 -9.48 0.53 -22.95
CA VAL A 145 -10.76 0.69 -23.68
C VAL A 145 -11.02 2.14 -24.09
N ILE A 146 -10.58 3.13 -23.30
CA ILE A 146 -10.75 4.56 -23.64
C ILE A 146 -9.70 5.02 -24.66
N LEU A 147 -8.51 4.40 -24.65
CA LEU A 147 -7.42 4.69 -25.59
C LEU A 147 -7.51 3.91 -26.92
N SER A 148 -8.39 2.90 -27.02
CA SER A 148 -8.74 2.19 -28.25
C SER A 148 -9.90 2.85 -28.98
#